data_AF-A0A147BUA7-F1
#
_entry.id   AF-A0A147BUA7-F1
#
_cell.length_a   1.000
_cell.length_b   1.000
_cell.length_c   1.000
_cell.angle_alpha   90.00
_cell.angle_beta   90.00
_cell.angle_gamma   90.00
#
_symmetry.space_group_name_H-M   'P 1'
#
loop_
_entity.id
_entity.type
_entity.pdbx_description
1 polymer ?
#
loop_
_entity_poly.entity_id
_entity_poly.type
_entity_poly.pdbx_seq_one_letter_code
_entity_poly.pdbx_strand_id
1 'polypeptide(L)'
;SKLSSTYKIKVCARYLEGNATGMAILDVGLLTGFKPIIEDLKKLVTDGTVQFYELTRRSVAFYVESIPTNADVCLEFGLEKEFAIGQIQSSYVKVYSYYDPDTSCTEFYAPDNSSPLLKLHCDDTEVCACAEGGCPPEKPLARFLKESEDDTERRESLREFVCDKVDYVWLGTPQDKYTRDGFKYVVFKIKQVLKPGREAEEDLHGKTRHIKARERCASFDLELKKDYVVMGLDSEYLEHVEYGPDQPLYIMDAAAMVLPKSTRSKPTRDLTTWFIKEFSNEESRCFT
;
A
#
# COMPACT_ATOMS: atom_id res chain seq x y z
N SER A 1 5.64 18.20 25.86
CA SER A 1 5.03 16.93 26.35
C SER A 1 5.12 15.89 25.25
N LYS A 2 6.09 14.97 25.31
CA LYS A 2 6.19 13.86 24.34
C LYS A 2 5.03 12.90 24.60
N LEU A 3 4.05 12.82 23.69
CA LEU A 3 3.11 11.70 23.66
C LEU A 3 3.93 10.44 23.32
N SER A 4 4.35 9.70 24.34
CA SER A 4 4.85 8.33 24.16
C SER A 4 3.68 7.51 23.64
N SER A 5 3.71 7.16 22.36
CA SER A 5 2.70 6.29 21.76
C SER A 5 3.07 4.86 22.14
N THR A 6 2.47 4.35 23.20
CA THR A 6 2.60 2.97 23.63
C THR A 6 1.57 2.12 22.91
N TYR A 7 2.00 1.05 22.27
CA TYR A 7 1.12 0.04 21.65
C TYR A 7 1.07 -1.19 22.54
N LYS A 8 -0.02 -1.94 22.45
CA LYS A 8 -0.14 -3.27 23.06
C LYS A 8 -0.22 -4.30 21.96
N ILE A 9 0.57 -5.34 22.07
CA ILE A 9 0.47 -6.51 21.20
C ILE A 9 -0.03 -7.69 22.02
N LYS A 10 -1.01 -8.41 21.47
CA LYS A 10 -1.51 -9.68 22.00
C LYS A 10 -1.31 -10.75 20.94
N VAL A 11 -0.56 -11.79 21.28
CA VAL A 11 -0.28 -12.93 20.41
C VAL A 11 -0.94 -14.15 21.02
N CYS A 12 -1.69 -14.93 20.23
CA CYS A 12 -2.33 -16.16 20.68
C CYS A 12 -1.96 -17.31 19.75
N ALA A 13 -1.72 -18.48 20.33
CA ALA A 13 -1.43 -19.69 19.60
C ALA A 13 -2.20 -20.87 20.19
N ARG A 14 -2.64 -21.79 19.32
CA ARG A 14 -3.28 -23.04 19.69
C ARG A 14 -2.84 -24.12 18.74
N TYR A 15 -2.53 -25.30 19.28
CA TYR A 15 -2.14 -26.44 18.47
C TYR A 15 -3.40 -27.09 17.89
N LEU A 16 -3.37 -27.53 16.63
CA LEU A 16 -4.57 -28.05 15.95
C LEU A 16 -4.57 -29.58 15.81
N GLU A 17 -3.42 -30.24 15.93
CA GLU A 17 -3.28 -31.66 15.62
C GLU A 17 -2.94 -32.52 16.86
N GLY A 18 -3.50 -33.73 16.95
CA GLY A 18 -3.05 -34.76 17.91
C GLY A 18 -3.01 -34.35 19.40
N ASN A 19 -2.09 -34.98 20.15
CA ASN A 19 -1.72 -34.56 21.50
C ASN A 19 -0.48 -33.66 21.37
N ALA A 20 -0.61 -32.37 21.69
CA ALA A 20 0.52 -31.46 21.75
C ALA A 20 1.47 -31.87 22.88
N THR A 21 2.59 -32.50 22.54
CA THR A 21 3.61 -32.90 23.52
C THR A 21 4.91 -32.19 23.23
N GLY A 22 5.33 -31.30 24.13
CA GLY A 22 6.63 -30.63 24.07
C GLY A 22 6.54 -29.11 24.16
N MET A 23 7.70 -28.50 24.39
CA MET A 23 7.85 -27.05 24.45
C MET A 23 7.70 -26.43 23.06
N ALA A 24 7.22 -25.19 23.04
CA ALA A 24 7.14 -24.39 21.82
C ALA A 24 7.82 -23.03 22.04
N ILE A 25 8.21 -22.41 20.93
CA ILE A 25 8.75 -21.06 20.92
C ILE A 25 7.76 -20.17 20.16
N LEU A 26 7.39 -19.05 20.77
CA LEU A 26 6.71 -17.94 20.10
C LEU A 26 7.75 -16.84 19.83
N ASP A 27 8.21 -16.74 18.59
CA ASP A 27 9.13 -15.69 18.15
C ASP A 27 8.36 -14.53 17.53
N VAL A 28 8.36 -13.40 18.24
CA VAL A 28 7.61 -12.19 17.86
C VAL A 28 8.59 -11.15 17.36
N GLY A 29 8.62 -10.94 16.05
CA GLY A 29 9.40 -9.88 15.42
C GLY A 29 8.89 -8.50 15.88
N LEU A 30 9.79 -7.56 16.16
CA LEU A 30 9.45 -6.19 16.54
C LEU A 30 9.18 -5.34 15.30
N LEU A 31 8.25 -4.38 15.40
CA LEU A 31 8.05 -3.37 14.36
C LEU A 31 9.27 -2.46 14.26
N THR A 32 9.59 -1.99 13.06
CA THR A 32 10.72 -1.05 12.89
C THR A 32 10.50 0.20 13.75
N GLY A 33 11.50 0.57 14.55
CA GLY A 33 11.45 1.75 15.42
C GLY A 33 10.72 1.57 16.74
N PHE A 34 10.35 0.33 17.08
CA PHE A 34 9.75 -0.02 18.36
C PHE A 34 10.67 -0.93 19.17
N LYS A 35 10.58 -0.81 20.49
CA LYS A 35 11.18 -1.73 21.46
C LYS A 35 10.12 -2.21 22.46
N PRO A 36 10.25 -3.42 23.01
CA PRO A 36 9.30 -3.92 23.98
C PRO A 36 9.50 -3.26 25.34
N ILE A 37 8.40 -3.13 26.09
CA ILE A 37 8.43 -2.76 27.50
C ILE A 37 8.95 -3.97 28.30
N ILE A 38 10.15 -3.83 28.87
CA ILE A 38 10.86 -4.93 29.53
C ILE A 38 10.12 -5.41 30.78
N GLU A 39 9.43 -4.52 31.47
CA GLU A 39 8.64 -4.81 32.65
C GLU A 39 7.51 -5.81 32.34
N ASP A 40 6.86 -5.67 31.19
CA ASP A 40 5.80 -6.58 30.75
C ASP A 40 6.36 -7.97 30.42
N LEU A 41 7.54 -8.03 29.77
CA LEU A 41 8.22 -9.31 29.47
C LEU A 41 8.59 -10.07 30.75
N LYS A 42 9.15 -9.37 31.75
CA LYS A 42 9.49 -9.95 33.07
C LYS A 42 8.25 -10.43 33.81
N LYS A 43 7.14 -9.72 33.67
CA LYS A 43 5.87 -10.12 34.27
C LYS A 43 5.36 -11.44 33.69
N LEU A 44 5.46 -11.64 32.36
CA LEU A 44 5.09 -12.91 31.73
C LEU A 44 5.85 -14.12 32.31
N VAL A 45 7.12 -13.95 32.67
CA VAL A 45 7.91 -15.00 33.34
C VAL A 45 7.44 -15.19 34.79
N THR A 46 7.20 -14.10 35.50
CA THR A 46 6.83 -14.11 36.94
C THR A 46 5.44 -14.73 37.15
N ASP A 47 4.51 -14.47 36.23
CA ASP A 47 3.16 -15.02 36.23
C ASP A 47 3.14 -16.50 35.76
N GLY A 48 4.29 -17.04 35.32
CA GLY A 48 4.42 -18.42 34.84
C GLY A 48 3.86 -18.66 33.43
N THR A 49 3.46 -17.60 32.71
CA THR A 49 2.93 -17.70 31.35
C THR A 49 3.98 -18.20 30.35
N VAL A 50 5.24 -17.81 30.55
CA VAL A 50 6.40 -18.27 29.77
C VAL A 50 7.50 -18.71 30.73
N GLN A 51 8.29 -19.72 30.35
CA GLN A 51 9.41 -20.16 31.18
C GLN A 51 10.58 -19.18 31.14
N PHE A 52 10.85 -18.62 29.95
CA PHE A 52 11.92 -17.66 29.71
C PHE A 52 11.67 -16.90 28.41
N TYR A 53 12.37 -15.77 28.21
CA TYR A 53 12.37 -15.04 26.95
C TYR A 53 13.78 -14.63 26.53
N GLU A 54 14.04 -14.65 25.23
CA GLU A 54 15.26 -14.10 24.63
C GLU A 54 14.91 -12.83 23.84
N LEU A 55 15.54 -11.71 24.21
CA LEU A 55 15.33 -10.44 23.55
C LEU A 55 16.51 -10.16 22.60
N THR A 56 16.19 -9.98 21.32
CA THR A 56 17.12 -9.45 20.33
C THR A 56 16.74 -8.02 19.94
N ARG A 57 17.55 -7.37 19.10
CA ARG A 57 17.16 -6.07 18.52
C ARG A 57 15.94 -6.14 17.60
N ARG A 58 15.61 -7.33 17.09
CA ARG A 58 14.61 -7.51 16.03
C ARG A 58 13.41 -8.34 16.45
N SER A 59 13.48 -9.10 17.53
CA SER A 59 12.40 -9.97 17.99
C SER A 59 12.52 -10.31 19.48
N VAL A 60 11.43 -10.84 20.02
CA VAL A 60 11.38 -11.47 21.36
C VAL A 60 10.93 -12.91 21.17
N ALA A 61 11.79 -13.87 21.54
CA ALA A 61 11.48 -15.29 21.52
C ALA A 61 11.02 -15.75 22.90
N PHE A 62 9.79 -16.22 23.01
CA PHE A 62 9.19 -16.70 24.26
C PHE A 62 9.17 -18.23 24.29
N TYR A 63 9.71 -18.82 25.36
CA TYR A 63 9.70 -20.26 25.58
C TYR A 63 8.49 -20.64 26.42
N VAL A 64 7.56 -21.40 25.84
CA VAL A 64 6.36 -21.89 26.51
C VAL A 64 6.45 -23.39 26.75
N GLU A 65 5.90 -23.85 27.87
CA GLU A 65 5.96 -25.25 28.28
C GLU A 65 5.18 -26.17 27.34
N SER A 66 3.99 -25.74 26.92
CA SER A 66 3.15 -26.44 25.98
C SER A 66 2.09 -25.50 25.40
N ILE A 67 1.65 -25.76 24.17
CA ILE A 67 0.50 -25.13 23.54
C ILE A 67 -0.59 -26.21 23.41
N PRO A 68 -1.65 -26.19 24.22
CA PRO A 68 -2.66 -27.24 24.22
C PRO A 68 -3.54 -27.14 22.97
N THR A 69 -4.26 -28.24 22.67
CA THR A 69 -5.17 -28.28 21.52
C THR A 69 -6.56 -27.70 21.80
N ASN A 70 -6.95 -27.67 23.08
CA ASN A 70 -8.27 -27.26 23.55
C ASN A 70 -8.33 -25.84 24.12
N ALA A 71 -7.22 -25.09 24.15
CA ALA A 71 -7.17 -23.73 24.66
C ALA A 71 -6.11 -22.89 23.95
N ASP A 72 -6.34 -21.58 23.86
CA ASP A 72 -5.36 -20.64 23.32
C ASP A 72 -4.37 -20.25 24.41
N VAL A 73 -3.07 -20.28 24.09
CA VAL A 73 -2.02 -19.65 24.89
C VAL A 73 -1.79 -18.26 24.33
N CYS A 74 -2.09 -17.24 25.14
CA CYS A 74 -1.94 -15.84 24.74
C CYS A 74 -0.89 -15.11 25.58
N LEU A 75 -0.05 -14.32 24.90
CA LEU A 75 0.94 -13.43 25.49
C LEU A 75 0.55 -11.99 25.17
N GLU A 76 0.64 -11.09 26.15
CA GLU A 76 0.41 -9.65 25.93
C GLU A 76 1.56 -8.85 26.53
N PHE A 77 2.11 -7.92 25.75
CA PHE A 77 3.14 -6.99 26.21
C PHE A 77 3.08 -5.66 25.46
N GLY A 78 3.63 -4.61 26.06
CA GLY A 78 3.70 -3.28 25.47
C GLY A 78 4.87 -3.10 24.52
N LEU A 79 4.68 -2.26 23.52
CA LEU A 79 5.72 -1.72 22.63
C LEU A 79 5.79 -0.21 22.81
N GLU A 80 6.99 0.33 22.98
CA GLU A 80 7.24 1.76 22.98
C GLU A 80 8.01 2.19 21.74
N LYS A 81 7.64 3.35 21.20
CA LYS A 81 8.28 3.92 20.02
C LYS A 81 9.64 4.49 20.39
N GLU A 82 10.70 3.89 19.88
CA GLU A 82 12.08 4.31 20.13
C GLU A 82 12.46 5.51 19.25
N PHE A 83 12.09 5.47 17.96
CA PHE A 83 12.34 6.56 17.01
C PHE A 83 11.17 6.74 16.03
N ALA A 84 11.00 7.95 15.51
CA ALA A 84 10.04 8.21 14.45
C ALA A 84 10.62 7.82 13.09
N ILE A 85 9.92 6.94 12.38
CA ILE A 85 10.27 6.48 11.03
C ILE A 85 9.13 6.85 10.09
N GLY A 86 9.45 7.22 8.85
CA GLY A 86 8.46 7.61 7.83
C GLY A 86 7.51 6.49 7.41
N GLN A 87 7.94 5.22 7.53
CA GLN A 87 7.12 4.05 7.21
C GLN A 87 7.42 2.92 8.20
N ILE A 88 6.41 2.52 8.97
CA ILE A 88 6.51 1.36 9.87
C ILE A 88 6.37 0.10 9.00
N GLN A 89 7.36 -0.80 9.04
CA GLN A 89 7.22 -2.10 8.39
C GLN A 89 6.52 -3.07 9.33
N SER A 90 5.60 -3.86 8.76
CA SER A 90 4.99 -5.01 9.41
C SER A 90 6.06 -5.98 9.92
N SER A 91 5.72 -6.77 10.93
CA SER A 91 6.59 -7.80 11.47
C SER A 91 5.85 -9.13 11.55
N TYR A 92 6.53 -10.17 12.02
CA TYR A 92 6.00 -11.53 12.05
C TYR A 92 5.77 -12.02 13.48
N VAL A 93 4.91 -13.03 13.59
CA VAL A 93 4.81 -13.94 14.71
C VAL A 93 5.06 -15.32 14.15
N LYS A 94 6.10 -16.00 14.62
CA LYS A 94 6.39 -17.39 14.25
C LYS A 94 6.25 -18.26 15.48
N VAL A 95 5.41 -19.27 15.40
CA VAL A 95 5.27 -20.32 16.42
C VAL A 95 5.86 -21.59 15.89
N TYR A 96 6.74 -22.25 16.63
CA TYR A 96 7.37 -23.49 16.22
C TYR A 96 7.68 -24.41 17.39
N SER A 97 7.71 -25.71 17.12
CA SER A 97 8.10 -26.71 18.14
C SER A 97 9.59 -26.56 18.46
N TYR A 98 9.93 -26.64 19.74
CA TYR A 98 11.32 -26.59 20.20
C TYR A 98 12.16 -27.76 19.66
N TYR A 99 11.55 -28.94 19.55
CA TYR A 99 12.22 -30.17 19.11
C TYR A 99 12.17 -30.40 17.60
N ASP A 100 11.18 -29.81 16.94
CA ASP A 100 10.98 -29.91 15.49
C ASP A 100 10.58 -28.55 14.90
N PRO A 101 11.54 -27.65 14.63
CA PRO A 101 11.26 -26.30 14.15
C PRO A 101 10.57 -26.24 12.78
N ASP A 102 10.57 -27.34 12.00
CA ASP A 102 9.86 -27.43 10.72
C ASP A 102 8.34 -27.45 10.94
N THR A 103 7.89 -28.00 12.09
CA THR A 103 6.53 -27.82 12.58
C THR A 103 6.35 -26.39 13.07
N SER A 104 5.96 -25.50 12.16
CA SER A 104 5.81 -24.07 12.42
C SER A 104 4.62 -23.42 11.71
N CYS A 105 4.16 -22.31 12.28
CA CYS A 105 3.17 -21.42 11.69
C CYS A 105 3.68 -19.98 11.81
N THR A 106 3.55 -19.21 10.73
CA THR A 106 3.97 -17.80 10.71
C THR A 106 2.82 -16.93 10.26
N GLU A 107 2.55 -15.88 11.03
CA GLU A 107 1.59 -14.83 10.70
C GLU A 107 2.29 -13.48 10.71
N PHE A 108 1.74 -12.50 10.00
CA PHE A 108 2.29 -11.14 9.98
C PHE A 108 1.33 -10.14 10.62
N TYR A 109 1.89 -9.12 11.27
CA TYR A 109 1.11 -8.07 11.93
C TYR A 109 1.64 -6.67 11.61
N ALA A 110 0.73 -5.69 11.62
CA ALA A 110 1.00 -4.27 11.39
C ALA A 110 0.25 -3.42 12.43
N PRO A 111 0.71 -2.19 12.73
CA PRO A 111 0.04 -1.29 13.68
C PRO A 111 -1.26 -0.66 13.16
N ASP A 112 -1.54 -0.77 11.86
CA ASP A 112 -2.80 -0.38 11.20
C ASP A 112 -3.47 -1.61 10.55
N ASN A 113 -4.69 -1.46 10.04
CA ASN A 113 -5.38 -2.52 9.27
C ASN A 113 -4.71 -2.80 7.90
N SER A 114 -3.45 -2.38 7.69
CA SER A 114 -2.74 -2.67 6.45
C SER A 114 -2.21 -4.09 6.50
N SER A 115 -2.65 -4.93 5.56
CA SER A 115 -2.10 -6.27 5.43
C SER A 115 -0.61 -6.19 5.08
N PRO A 116 0.27 -6.90 5.81
CA PRO A 116 1.70 -6.99 5.51
C PRO A 116 2.01 -7.51 4.10
N LEU A 117 1.05 -8.24 3.52
CA LEU A 117 1.10 -8.82 2.18
C LEU A 117 0.82 -7.78 1.08
N LEU A 118 0.40 -6.55 1.42
CA LEU A 118 0.15 -5.43 0.47
C LEU A 118 1.39 -4.96 -0.31
N LYS A 119 2.56 -5.54 0.00
CA LYS A 119 3.83 -5.25 -0.66
C LYS A 119 4.08 -6.15 -1.87
N LEU A 120 3.29 -7.20 -2.06
CA LEU A 120 3.38 -8.07 -3.22
C LEU A 120 2.05 -8.10 -3.97
N HIS A 121 2.15 -8.08 -5.30
CA HIS A 121 1.09 -8.45 -6.21
C HIS A 121 1.43 -9.82 -6.76
N CYS A 122 0.65 -10.84 -6.43
CA CYS A 122 0.85 -12.19 -6.96
C CYS A 122 -0.28 -12.50 -7.93
N ASP A 123 0.05 -12.83 -9.17
CA ASP A 123 -0.92 -13.38 -10.11
C ASP A 123 -1.22 -14.85 -9.76
N ASP A 124 -2.28 -15.42 -10.34
CA ASP A 124 -2.65 -16.84 -10.20
C ASP A 124 -1.56 -17.83 -10.69
N THR A 125 -0.46 -17.31 -11.24
CA THR A 125 0.70 -18.05 -11.73
C THR A 125 1.89 -18.09 -10.75
N GLU A 126 1.67 -17.73 -9.47
CA GLU A 126 2.67 -17.70 -8.38
C GLU A 126 3.84 -16.70 -8.58
N VAL A 127 3.80 -15.87 -9.63
CA VAL A 127 4.76 -14.79 -9.83
C VAL A 127 4.31 -13.56 -9.06
N CYS A 128 5.14 -13.11 -8.12
CA CYS A 128 4.85 -11.93 -7.32
C CYS A 128 5.74 -10.73 -7.67
N ALA A 129 5.12 -9.59 -7.97
CA ALA A 129 5.77 -8.31 -8.19
C ALA A 129 5.71 -7.42 -6.93
N CYS A 130 6.74 -6.59 -6.74
CA CYS A 130 6.76 -5.64 -5.63
C CYS A 130 5.75 -4.50 -5.87
N ALA A 131 4.78 -4.36 -4.96
CA ALA A 131 3.81 -3.27 -4.95
C ALA A 131 4.27 -2.09 -4.05
N GLU A 132 5.55 -2.01 -3.67
CA GLU A 132 6.15 -0.91 -2.90
C GLU A 132 6.20 0.40 -3.70
N GLY A 133 5.07 1.11 -3.72
CA GLY A 133 4.96 2.49 -4.17
C GLY A 133 4.17 3.29 -3.13
N GLY A 134 4.54 4.55 -2.90
CA GLY A 134 3.82 5.45 -2.00
C GLY A 134 2.39 5.74 -2.49
N CYS A 135 1.74 6.75 -1.92
CA CYS A 135 0.45 7.22 -2.45
C CYS A 135 0.65 8.31 -3.49
N PRO A 136 -0.30 8.48 -4.43
CA PRO A 136 -0.33 9.66 -5.30
C PRO A 136 -0.32 10.92 -4.44
N PRO A 137 0.31 12.02 -4.91
CA PRO A 137 0.37 13.27 -4.14
C PRO A 137 -1.03 13.86 -3.95
N GLU A 138 -1.38 14.28 -2.72
CA GLU A 138 -2.68 14.93 -2.44
C GLU A 138 -2.90 16.24 -3.20
N LYS A 139 -1.80 16.94 -3.53
CA LYS A 139 -1.81 18.19 -4.30
C LYS A 139 -0.87 18.06 -5.50
N PRO A 140 -1.27 17.35 -6.57
CA PRO A 140 -0.37 16.98 -7.65
C PRO A 140 0.25 18.18 -8.38
N LEU A 141 -0.48 19.29 -8.49
CA LEU A 141 0.01 20.51 -9.16
C LEU A 141 0.76 21.48 -8.24
N ALA A 142 0.88 21.20 -6.94
CA ALA A 142 1.45 22.15 -6.00
C ALA A 142 2.93 22.47 -6.25
N ARG A 143 3.70 21.54 -6.80
CA ARG A 143 5.11 21.79 -7.16
C ARG A 143 5.23 22.80 -8.29
N PHE A 144 4.48 22.59 -9.38
CA PHE A 144 4.50 23.45 -10.56
C PHE A 144 4.01 24.86 -10.22
N LEU A 145 2.96 24.96 -9.39
CA LEU A 145 2.43 26.26 -8.96
C LEU A 145 3.40 27.04 -8.05
N LYS A 146 4.34 26.37 -7.38
CA LYS A 146 5.34 27.00 -6.51
C LYS A 146 6.66 27.31 -7.23
N GLU A 147 6.96 26.61 -8.31
CA GLU A 147 8.22 26.76 -9.06
C GLU A 147 8.34 28.12 -9.74
N SER A 148 7.24 28.66 -10.26
CA SER A 148 7.21 29.97 -10.89
C SER A 148 5.90 30.70 -10.63
N GLU A 149 5.93 32.03 -10.70
CA GLU A 149 4.73 32.88 -10.78
C GLU A 149 4.25 33.09 -12.22
N ASP A 150 5.09 32.79 -13.22
CA ASP A 150 4.73 32.88 -14.62
C ASP A 150 3.91 31.65 -15.06
N ASP A 151 2.77 31.92 -15.69
CA ASP A 151 1.87 30.88 -16.18
C ASP A 151 2.48 30.09 -17.35
N THR A 152 3.36 30.70 -18.15
CA THR A 152 4.01 29.99 -19.27
C THR A 152 5.02 28.98 -18.73
N GLU A 153 5.90 29.39 -17.81
CA GLU A 153 6.85 28.49 -17.16
C GLU A 153 6.16 27.33 -16.41
N ARG A 154 5.07 27.60 -15.69
CA ARG A 154 4.26 26.55 -15.01
C ARG A 154 3.75 25.49 -15.99
N ARG A 155 3.30 25.92 -17.17
CA ARG A 155 2.75 25.06 -18.22
C ARG A 155 3.85 24.20 -18.84
N GLU A 156 4.98 24.80 -19.18
CA GLU A 156 6.11 24.07 -19.76
C GLU A 156 6.72 23.08 -18.78
N SER A 157 6.89 23.43 -17.49
CA SER A 157 7.37 22.49 -16.47
C SER A 157 6.45 21.27 -16.32
N LEU A 158 5.12 21.49 -16.31
CA LEU A 158 4.15 20.38 -16.30
C LEU A 158 4.23 19.54 -17.58
N ARG A 159 4.38 20.18 -18.74
CA ARG A 159 4.50 19.50 -20.04
C ARG A 159 5.72 18.60 -20.07
N GLU A 160 6.90 19.14 -19.75
CA GLU A 160 8.19 18.43 -19.72
C GLU A 160 8.11 17.22 -18.78
N PHE A 161 7.60 17.42 -17.55
CA PHE A 161 7.40 16.31 -16.62
C PHE A 161 6.52 15.19 -17.20
N VAL A 162 5.38 15.52 -17.79
CA VAL A 162 4.45 14.52 -18.33
C VAL A 162 5.01 13.86 -19.60
N CYS A 163 5.77 14.57 -20.41
CA CYS A 163 6.39 13.99 -21.60
C CYS A 163 7.52 13.02 -21.25
N ASP A 164 8.33 13.35 -20.25
CA ASP A 164 9.56 12.60 -19.93
C ASP A 164 9.38 11.53 -18.85
N LYS A 165 8.43 11.69 -17.92
CA LYS A 165 8.34 10.88 -16.69
C LYS A 165 7.03 10.13 -16.52
N VAL A 166 6.10 10.24 -17.46
CA VAL A 166 4.77 9.64 -17.37
C VAL A 166 4.51 8.89 -18.66
N ASP A 167 4.02 7.66 -18.63
CA ASP A 167 3.83 6.87 -19.85
C ASP A 167 2.47 7.16 -20.48
N TYR A 168 1.40 7.13 -19.67
CA TYR A 168 0.04 7.34 -20.14
C TYR A 168 -0.68 8.46 -19.38
N VAL A 169 -1.62 9.11 -20.07
CA VAL A 169 -2.50 10.13 -19.51
C VAL A 169 -3.92 9.96 -20.07
N TRP A 170 -4.90 9.83 -19.19
CA TRP A 170 -6.30 9.67 -19.57
C TRP A 170 -7.20 10.70 -18.87
N LEU A 171 -8.20 11.17 -19.61
CA LEU A 171 -9.34 11.89 -19.06
C LEU A 171 -10.54 10.94 -19.01
N GLY A 172 -11.19 10.83 -17.86
CA GLY A 172 -12.28 9.88 -17.69
C GLY A 172 -13.09 10.06 -16.41
N THR A 173 -13.93 9.08 -16.11
CA THR A 173 -14.88 9.12 -14.99
C THR A 173 -14.93 7.77 -14.28
N PRO A 174 -14.83 7.73 -12.94
CA PRO A 174 -15.11 6.53 -12.15
C PRO A 174 -16.56 6.07 -12.34
N GLN A 175 -16.75 4.80 -12.72
CA GLN A 175 -18.05 4.16 -12.84
C GLN A 175 -18.42 3.35 -11.60
N ASP A 176 -17.44 2.62 -11.06
CA ASP A 176 -17.62 1.79 -9.88
C ASP A 176 -16.35 1.77 -9.02
N LYS A 177 -16.49 1.39 -7.75
CA LYS A 177 -15.40 1.31 -6.77
C LYS A 177 -15.60 0.13 -5.83
N TYR A 178 -14.53 -0.60 -5.56
CA TYR A 178 -14.54 -1.69 -4.60
C TYR A 178 -13.17 -1.80 -3.92
N THR A 179 -13.13 -2.48 -2.77
CA THR A 179 -11.89 -2.77 -2.06
C THR A 179 -11.67 -4.27 -2.07
N ARG A 180 -10.45 -4.70 -2.41
CA ARG A 180 -10.04 -6.11 -2.36
C ARG A 180 -8.56 -6.19 -2.00
N ASP A 181 -8.18 -7.13 -1.15
CA ASP A 181 -6.78 -7.38 -0.80
C ASP A 181 -6.02 -6.12 -0.34
N GLY A 182 -6.71 -5.22 0.37
CA GLY A 182 -6.25 -3.90 0.85
C GLY A 182 -5.80 -2.91 -0.25
N PHE A 183 -6.32 -3.08 -1.46
CA PHE A 183 -6.33 -2.09 -2.53
C PHE A 183 -7.74 -1.55 -2.75
N LYS A 184 -7.83 -0.25 -3.04
CA LYS A 184 -9.02 0.40 -3.58
C LYS A 184 -8.95 0.34 -5.10
N TYR A 185 -9.93 -0.29 -5.71
CA TYR A 185 -10.10 -0.37 -7.15
C TYR A 185 -11.11 0.65 -7.62
N VAL A 186 -10.87 1.21 -8.80
CA VAL A 186 -11.80 2.07 -9.51
C VAL A 186 -11.95 1.52 -10.92
N VAL A 187 -13.19 1.22 -11.31
CA VAL A 187 -13.55 0.96 -12.71
C VAL A 187 -13.64 2.30 -13.41
N PHE A 188 -12.58 2.67 -14.14
CA PHE A 188 -12.42 3.98 -14.73
C PHE A 188 -12.78 3.96 -16.21
N LYS A 189 -13.81 4.72 -16.60
CA LYS A 189 -14.19 4.87 -18.00
C LYS A 189 -13.37 5.98 -18.64
N ILE A 190 -12.56 5.61 -19.63
CA ILE A 190 -11.70 6.52 -20.39
C ILE A 190 -12.58 7.25 -21.40
N LYS A 191 -12.69 8.57 -21.25
CA LYS A 191 -13.43 9.44 -22.18
C LYS A 191 -12.54 9.95 -23.30
N GLN A 192 -11.25 10.16 -23.00
CA GLN A 192 -10.29 10.66 -23.97
C GLN A 192 -8.89 10.22 -23.53
N VAL A 193 -8.07 9.78 -24.50
CA VAL A 193 -6.66 9.51 -24.31
C VAL A 193 -5.91 10.81 -24.60
N LEU A 194 -5.17 11.31 -23.61
CA LEU A 194 -4.39 12.56 -23.71
C LEU A 194 -2.93 12.24 -24.09
N LYS A 195 -2.41 11.12 -23.56
CA LYS A 195 -1.13 10.53 -23.95
C LYS A 195 -1.32 9.02 -24.00
N PRO A 196 -1.14 8.36 -25.16
CA PRO A 196 -1.18 6.91 -25.23
C PRO A 196 0.03 6.33 -24.48
N GLY A 197 -0.20 5.23 -23.79
CA GLY A 197 0.87 4.41 -23.22
C GLY A 197 1.17 3.23 -24.13
N ARG A 198 1.39 2.05 -23.53
CA ARG A 198 1.60 0.79 -24.24
C ARG A 198 0.37 0.29 -24.98
N GLU A 199 -0.83 0.61 -24.48
CA GLU A 199 -2.09 0.26 -25.13
C GLU A 199 -2.40 1.23 -26.27
N ALA A 200 -2.85 0.70 -27.41
CA ALA A 200 -3.27 1.50 -28.54
C ALA A 200 -4.49 2.38 -28.18
N GLU A 201 -4.51 3.62 -28.66
CA GLU A 201 -5.55 4.60 -28.32
C GLU A 201 -6.97 4.12 -28.69
N GLU A 202 -7.08 3.38 -29.79
CA GLU A 202 -8.32 2.77 -30.30
C GLU A 202 -8.94 1.78 -29.29
N ASP A 203 -8.11 1.10 -28.51
CA ASP A 203 -8.52 0.11 -27.50
C ASP A 203 -8.85 0.72 -26.13
N LEU A 204 -8.62 2.02 -25.98
CA LEU A 204 -8.83 2.77 -24.74
C LEU A 204 -10.07 3.67 -24.82
N HIS A 205 -10.32 4.32 -25.95
CA HIS A 205 -11.39 5.31 -26.06
C HIS A 205 -12.78 4.72 -25.79
N GLY A 206 -13.47 5.23 -24.77
CA GLY A 206 -14.82 4.81 -24.38
C GLY A 206 -14.87 3.50 -23.59
N LYS A 207 -13.71 2.84 -23.41
CA LYS A 207 -13.57 1.58 -22.67
C LYS A 207 -13.31 1.85 -21.18
N THR A 208 -13.34 0.78 -20.40
CA THR A 208 -13.06 0.80 -18.97
C THR A 208 -11.76 0.08 -18.67
N ARG A 209 -11.01 0.60 -17.71
CA ARG A 209 -9.86 -0.08 -17.08
C ARG A 209 -10.04 -0.11 -15.58
N HIS A 210 -9.57 -1.16 -14.93
CA HIS A 210 -9.49 -1.16 -13.46
C HIS A 210 -8.15 -0.54 -13.10
N ILE A 211 -8.21 0.54 -12.33
CA ILE A 211 -7.03 1.19 -11.79
C ILE A 211 -7.09 1.05 -10.27
N LYS A 212 -5.95 0.81 -9.62
CA LYS A 212 -5.93 0.56 -8.18
C LYS A 212 -4.88 1.37 -7.44
N ALA A 213 -5.22 1.78 -6.22
CA ALA A 213 -4.27 2.33 -5.26
C ALA A 213 -4.35 1.55 -3.96
N ARG A 214 -3.34 1.68 -3.11
CA ARG A 214 -3.40 1.13 -1.75
C ARG A 214 -4.59 1.74 -1.00
N GLU A 215 -5.27 0.95 -0.18
CA GLU A 215 -6.49 1.39 0.50
C GLU A 215 -6.30 2.65 1.37
N ARG A 216 -5.10 2.81 1.95
CA ARG A 216 -4.74 4.00 2.76
C ARG A 216 -4.59 5.30 1.97
N CYS A 217 -4.56 5.27 0.63
CA CYS A 217 -4.30 6.46 -0.18
C CYS A 217 -5.55 7.34 -0.31
N ALA A 218 -5.70 8.30 0.61
CA ALA A 218 -6.78 9.28 0.59
C ALA A 218 -6.78 10.15 -0.69
N SER A 219 -5.61 10.36 -1.30
CA SER A 219 -5.46 11.05 -2.58
C SER A 219 -6.14 10.34 -3.76
N PHE A 220 -6.53 9.06 -3.59
CA PHE A 220 -7.20 8.25 -4.58
C PHE A 220 -8.70 8.03 -4.28
N ASP A 221 -9.29 8.79 -3.36
CA ASP A 221 -10.73 8.70 -3.05
C ASP A 221 -11.58 9.40 -4.12
N LEU A 222 -11.64 8.81 -5.32
CA LEU A 222 -12.34 9.38 -6.46
C LEU A 222 -13.86 9.35 -6.26
N GLU A 223 -14.53 10.45 -6.58
CA GLU A 223 -15.98 10.54 -6.51
C GLU A 223 -16.60 10.05 -7.82
N LEU A 224 -17.64 9.22 -7.70
CA LEU A 224 -18.38 8.74 -8.86
C LEU A 224 -18.96 9.92 -9.65
N LYS A 225 -19.05 9.76 -10.97
CA LYS A 225 -19.61 10.76 -11.91
C LYS A 225 -18.84 12.08 -12.00
N LYS A 226 -17.69 12.24 -11.33
CA LYS A 226 -16.78 13.36 -11.54
C LYS A 226 -15.68 12.99 -12.53
N ASP A 227 -15.27 13.98 -13.32
CA ASP A 227 -14.19 13.80 -14.29
C ASP A 227 -12.84 14.00 -13.63
N TYR A 228 -11.90 13.12 -13.94
CA TYR A 228 -10.52 13.17 -13.49
C TYR A 228 -9.58 12.98 -14.67
N VAL A 229 -8.43 13.64 -14.61
CA VAL A 229 -7.25 13.22 -15.35
C VAL A 229 -6.46 12.27 -14.46
N VAL A 230 -6.20 11.06 -14.94
CA VAL A 230 -5.32 10.08 -14.29
C VAL A 230 -4.11 9.86 -15.18
N MET A 231 -2.93 9.77 -14.57
CA MET A 231 -1.69 9.54 -15.29
C MET A 231 -0.71 8.78 -14.42
N GLY A 232 0.13 7.97 -15.05
CA GLY A 232 1.07 7.08 -14.36
C GLY A 232 2.04 6.40 -15.32
N LEU A 233 2.65 5.32 -14.84
CA LEU A 233 3.61 4.51 -15.58
C LEU A 233 2.96 3.21 -16.02
N ASP A 234 3.32 2.75 -17.22
CA ASP A 234 2.88 1.45 -17.70
C ASP A 234 3.57 0.35 -16.90
N SER A 235 2.81 -0.71 -16.63
CA SER A 235 3.33 -1.93 -16.04
C SER A 235 3.58 -2.96 -17.13
N GLU A 236 4.56 -3.84 -16.98
CA GLU A 236 4.68 -5.00 -17.88
C GLU A 236 3.67 -6.10 -17.53
N TYR A 237 3.19 -6.11 -16.28
CA TYR A 237 2.28 -7.12 -15.74
C TYR A 237 0.85 -6.95 -16.26
N LEU A 238 0.11 -8.05 -16.23
CA LEU A 238 -1.33 -8.09 -16.49
C LEU A 238 -2.07 -8.31 -15.18
N GLU A 239 -3.35 -7.96 -15.17
CA GLU A 239 -4.25 -8.20 -14.05
C GLU A 239 -5.47 -8.97 -14.56
N HIS A 240 -5.79 -10.04 -13.85
CA HIS A 240 -7.01 -10.79 -14.10
C HIS A 240 -8.21 -10.06 -13.48
N VAL A 241 -9.18 -9.70 -14.32
CA VAL A 241 -10.45 -9.10 -13.88
C VAL A 241 -11.49 -10.21 -13.80
N GLU A 242 -12.14 -10.32 -12.63
CA GLU A 242 -13.18 -11.32 -12.42
C GLU A 242 -14.31 -11.13 -13.47
N TYR A 243 -14.52 -12.14 -14.32
CA TYR A 243 -15.44 -12.11 -15.46
C TYR A 243 -15.09 -11.10 -16.58
N GLY A 244 -13.81 -10.80 -16.78
CA GLY A 244 -13.30 -9.96 -17.87
C GLY A 244 -12.06 -10.55 -18.56
N PRO A 245 -11.64 -9.97 -19.70
CA PRO A 245 -10.33 -10.28 -20.26
C PRO A 245 -9.22 -9.74 -19.34
N ASP A 246 -8.06 -10.39 -19.39
CA ASP A 246 -6.86 -9.84 -18.77
C ASP A 246 -6.58 -8.46 -19.34
N GLN A 247 -6.22 -7.53 -18.48
CA GLN A 247 -5.87 -6.16 -18.87
C GLN A 247 -4.50 -5.79 -18.29
N PRO A 248 -3.85 -4.77 -18.83
CA PRO A 248 -2.71 -4.15 -18.19
C PRO A 248 -2.91 -3.76 -16.72
N LEU A 249 -1.91 -4.05 -15.90
CA LEU A 249 -1.90 -3.66 -14.49
C LEU A 249 -1.66 -2.14 -14.35
N TYR A 250 -2.61 -1.43 -13.74
CA TYR A 250 -2.53 0.01 -13.50
C TYR A 250 -2.54 0.35 -12.01
N ILE A 251 -1.35 0.65 -11.47
CA ILE A 251 -1.17 1.03 -10.06
C ILE A 251 -0.99 2.55 -9.95
N MET A 252 -1.78 3.15 -9.06
CA MET A 252 -1.76 4.57 -8.73
C MET A 252 -0.94 4.75 -7.45
N ASP A 253 0.38 4.88 -7.62
CA ASP A 253 1.34 5.04 -6.53
C ASP A 253 1.97 6.45 -6.51
N ALA A 254 3.17 6.59 -5.92
CA ALA A 254 3.89 7.86 -5.84
C ALA A 254 4.29 8.46 -7.20
N ALA A 255 4.37 7.66 -8.27
CA ALA A 255 4.65 8.14 -9.62
C ALA A 255 3.38 8.62 -10.35
N ALA A 256 2.20 8.22 -9.86
CA ALA A 256 0.93 8.61 -10.47
C ALA A 256 0.47 10.01 -10.03
N MET A 257 -0.35 10.65 -10.86
CA MET A 257 -1.06 11.88 -10.52
C MET A 257 -2.54 11.75 -10.85
N VAL A 258 -3.40 12.19 -9.91
CA VAL A 258 -4.84 12.24 -10.13
C VAL A 258 -5.35 13.67 -9.95
N LEU A 259 -5.80 14.26 -11.06
CA LEU A 259 -6.26 15.65 -11.12
C LEU A 259 -7.78 15.69 -11.26
N PRO A 260 -8.52 16.28 -10.31
CA PRO A 260 -9.93 16.56 -10.52
C PRO A 260 -10.09 17.62 -11.63
N LYS A 261 -10.90 17.33 -12.66
CA LYS A 261 -11.16 18.28 -13.76
C LYS A 261 -11.78 19.59 -13.26
N SER A 262 -12.59 19.51 -12.20
CA SER A 262 -13.19 20.65 -11.54
C SER A 262 -12.64 20.80 -10.12
N THR A 263 -12.09 21.97 -9.82
CA THR A 263 -11.56 22.33 -8.51
C THR A 263 -11.92 23.76 -8.14
N ARG A 264 -12.00 24.05 -6.84
CA ARG A 264 -12.27 25.39 -6.31
C ARG A 264 -11.06 26.33 -6.46
N SER A 265 -9.85 25.77 -6.52
CA SER A 265 -8.62 26.54 -6.70
C SER A 265 -8.53 27.06 -8.13
N LYS A 266 -8.68 28.37 -8.32
CA LYS A 266 -8.53 29.02 -9.64
C LYS A 266 -7.21 28.66 -10.35
N PRO A 267 -6.01 28.80 -9.74
CA PRO A 267 -4.76 28.49 -10.44
C PRO A 267 -4.65 27.01 -10.83
N THR A 268 -5.13 26.10 -9.97
CA THR A 268 -5.17 24.66 -10.28
C THR A 268 -6.13 24.38 -11.44
N ARG A 269 -7.30 25.02 -11.46
CA ARG A 269 -8.30 24.86 -12.51
C ARG A 269 -7.79 25.38 -13.85
N ASP A 270 -7.15 26.54 -13.86
CA ASP A 270 -6.65 27.17 -15.07
C ASP A 270 -5.51 26.32 -15.68
N LEU A 271 -4.59 25.81 -14.86
CA LEU A 271 -3.53 24.90 -15.29
C LEU A 271 -4.08 23.55 -15.79
N THR A 272 -5.07 22.97 -15.09
CA THR A 272 -5.72 21.71 -15.51
C THR A 272 -6.46 21.87 -16.83
N THR A 273 -7.15 23.01 -17.02
CA THR A 273 -7.89 23.31 -18.25
C THR A 273 -6.94 23.47 -19.44
N TRP A 274 -5.85 24.21 -19.23
CA TRP A 274 -4.79 24.29 -20.23
C TRP A 274 -4.21 22.91 -20.55
N PHE A 275 -3.86 22.13 -19.53
CA PHE A 275 -3.25 20.81 -19.70
C PHE A 275 -4.13 19.88 -20.55
N ILE A 276 -5.42 19.79 -20.23
CA ILE A 276 -6.37 18.97 -21.00
C ILE A 276 -6.43 19.46 -22.45
N LYS A 277 -6.51 20.78 -22.68
CA LYS A 277 -6.57 21.35 -24.03
C LYS A 277 -5.30 21.06 -24.83
N GLU A 278 -4.13 21.24 -24.22
CA GLU A 278 -2.83 21.04 -24.85
C GLU A 278 -2.61 19.57 -25.21
N PHE A 279 -2.83 18.67 -24.25
CA PHE A 279 -2.62 17.24 -24.46
C PHE A 279 -3.73 16.57 -25.30
N SER A 280 -4.83 17.27 -25.55
CA SER A 280 -5.83 16.82 -26.53
C SER A 280 -5.34 16.92 -27.97
N ASN A 281 -4.28 17.68 -28.23
CA ASN A 281 -3.70 17.85 -29.56
C ASN A 281 -2.44 17.01 -29.70
N GLU A 282 -2.47 16.02 -30.58
CA GLU A 282 -1.35 15.12 -30.80
C GLU A 282 -0.10 15.83 -31.31
N GLU A 283 -0.27 16.91 -32.08
CA GLU A 283 0.83 17.69 -32.66
C GLU A 283 1.56 18.57 -31.65
N SER A 284 0.94 18.89 -30.51
CA SER A 284 1.49 19.85 -29.54
C SER A 284 1.70 19.31 -28.13
N ARG A 285 1.21 18.10 -27.82
CA ARG A 285 1.28 17.51 -26.47
C ARG A 285 2.71 17.31 -25.95
N CYS A 286 3.57 16.71 -26.76
CA CYS A 286 5.00 16.54 -26.48
C CYS A 286 5.75 16.96 -27.73
N PHE A 287 6.52 18.05 -27.65
CA PHE A 287 7.37 18.47 -28.75
C PHE A 287 8.36 17.35 -29.08
N THR A 288 8.46 16.99 -30.35
CA THR A 288 9.57 16.18 -30.89
C THR A 288 10.82 17.02 -31.06
#